data_AF-A0A5D2TCY2-F1
#
_entry.id   AF-A0A5D2TCY2-F1
#
_cell.length_a   1.000
_cell.length_b   1.000
_cell.length_c   1.000
_cell.angle_alpha   90.00
_cell.angle_beta   90.00
_cell.angle_gamma   90.00
#
_symmetry.space_group_name_H-M   'P 1'
#
loop_
_entity.id
_entity.type
_entity.pdbx_description
1 polymer ?
#
loop_
_entity_poly.entity_id
_entity_poly.type
_entity_poly.pdbx_seq_one_letter_code
_entity_poly.pdbx_strand_id
1 'polypeptide(L)'
;MSNNFELGTTENINNNEEDDEELLNSFPAGYRFKPRDDELVLFYLKPKLLNLRLPPNRIRDVELYHYNPQQLIEKYGSYGEEEWYFFTPREKKYRNGFRPNRTAGDGYWKATGADKILRSESHEIGYRKALVFYKGKPPKGEKTDWMMHEFRLKDPPAKLSQDEMRLDDWILCKIY
;
A
#
# COMPACT_ATOMS: atom_id res chain seq x y z
N MET A 1 -46.92 -18.52 -8.12
CA MET A 1 -46.12 -17.33 -7.74
C MET A 1 -44.76 -17.84 -7.33
N SER A 2 -43.81 -17.84 -8.28
CA SER A 2 -42.44 -18.24 -8.03
C SER A 2 -41.59 -17.01 -8.32
N ASN A 3 -41.10 -16.36 -7.26
CA ASN A 3 -40.20 -15.23 -7.37
C ASN A 3 -38.81 -15.77 -7.74
N ASN A 4 -38.46 -15.66 -9.02
CA ASN A 4 -37.08 -15.70 -9.47
C ASN A 4 -36.45 -14.35 -9.12
N PHE A 5 -35.65 -14.32 -8.06
CA PHE A 5 -34.68 -13.24 -7.85
C PHE A 5 -33.49 -13.57 -8.75
N GLU A 6 -33.49 -13.04 -9.97
CA GLU A 6 -32.30 -13.05 -10.82
C GLU A 6 -31.18 -12.29 -10.10
N LEU A 7 -30.02 -12.94 -9.95
CA LEU A 7 -28.82 -12.30 -9.45
C LEU A 7 -28.48 -11.14 -10.39
N GLY A 8 -28.55 -9.93 -9.83
CA GLY A 8 -28.07 -8.72 -10.45
C GLY A 8 -26.63 -8.89 -10.93
N THR A 9 -26.48 -8.52 -12.19
CA THR A 9 -25.25 -8.26 -12.94
C THR A 9 -24.08 -7.79 -12.06
N THR A 10 -22.91 -8.37 -12.32
CA THR A 10 -21.61 -7.85 -11.89
C THR A 10 -21.45 -6.41 -12.38
N GLU A 11 -21.80 -5.44 -11.53
CA GLU A 11 -21.45 -4.05 -11.75
C GLU A 11 -19.93 -3.92 -11.65
N ASN A 12 -19.33 -3.38 -12.71
CA ASN A 12 -17.95 -2.92 -12.74
C ASN A 12 -17.73 -1.95 -11.56
N ILE A 13 -17.02 -2.43 -10.53
CA ILE A 13 -16.53 -1.60 -9.43
C ILE A 13 -15.31 -0.82 -9.95
N ASN A 14 -15.56 0.09 -10.89
CA ASN A 14 -14.61 1.15 -11.19
C ASN A 14 -14.64 2.09 -10.00
N ASN A 15 -13.65 1.96 -9.12
CA ASN A 15 -13.32 2.99 -8.15
C ASN A 15 -12.89 4.21 -8.98
N ASN A 16 -13.77 5.20 -9.14
CA ASN A 16 -13.40 6.45 -9.75
C ASN A 16 -12.52 7.21 -8.75
N GLU A 17 -11.20 7.00 -8.81
CA GLU A 17 -10.22 7.70 -7.96
C GLU A 17 -10.39 9.23 -8.03
N GLU A 18 -10.86 9.73 -9.17
CA GLU A 18 -11.20 11.15 -9.39
C GLU A 18 -12.38 11.61 -8.51
N ASP A 19 -13.43 10.80 -8.37
CA ASP A 19 -14.61 11.11 -7.54
C ASP A 19 -14.22 11.13 -6.05
N ASP A 20 -13.36 10.19 -5.63
CA ASP A 20 -12.83 10.14 -4.26
C ASP A 20 -11.97 11.38 -3.95
N GLU A 21 -11.12 11.81 -4.89
CA GLU A 21 -10.33 13.03 -4.71
C GLU A 21 -11.19 14.29 -4.63
N GLU A 22 -12.18 14.43 -5.51
CA GLU A 22 -13.10 15.57 -5.48
C GLU A 22 -13.85 15.63 -4.14
N LEU A 23 -14.36 14.49 -3.67
CA LEU A 23 -15.03 14.38 -2.38
C LEU A 23 -14.09 14.76 -1.23
N LEU A 24 -12.89 14.20 -1.20
CA LEU A 24 -11.93 14.48 -0.11
C LEU A 24 -11.40 15.92 -0.15
N ASN A 25 -11.35 16.55 -1.32
CA ASN A 25 -10.99 17.96 -1.49
C ASN A 25 -12.14 18.91 -1.10
N SER A 26 -13.39 18.43 -1.10
CA SER A 26 -14.57 19.20 -0.66
C SER A 26 -14.64 19.39 0.86
N PHE A 27 -13.88 18.61 1.63
CA PHE A 27 -13.90 18.70 3.09
C PHE A 27 -13.30 20.00 3.62
N PRO A 28 -13.75 20.48 4.80
CA PRO A 28 -13.29 21.74 5.35
C PRO A 28 -11.76 21.82 5.52
N ALA A 29 -11.24 23.04 5.46
CA ALA A 29 -9.82 23.30 5.70
C ALA A 29 -9.35 22.68 7.03
N GLY A 30 -8.19 22.04 6.99
CA GLY A 30 -7.61 21.31 8.13
C GLY A 30 -7.96 19.82 8.16
N TYR A 31 -8.98 19.36 7.41
CA TYR A 31 -9.20 17.93 7.22
C TYR A 31 -8.01 17.29 6.49
N ARG A 32 -7.57 16.11 6.95
CA ARG A 32 -6.46 15.35 6.36
C ARG A 32 -6.78 13.87 6.35
N PHE A 33 -6.41 13.20 5.27
CA PHE A 33 -6.38 11.74 5.25
C PHE A 33 -5.18 11.26 6.08
N LYS A 34 -5.43 10.94 7.35
CA LYS A 34 -4.39 10.52 8.31
C LYS A 34 -4.83 9.28 9.11
N PRO A 35 -5.09 8.14 8.45
CA PRO A 35 -5.52 6.92 9.10
C PRO A 35 -4.46 6.39 10.07
N ARG A 36 -4.90 5.71 11.14
CA ARG A 36 -4.03 4.97 12.05
C ARG A 36 -3.51 3.69 11.40
N ASP A 37 -2.45 3.12 11.98
CA ASP A 37 -1.85 1.85 11.52
C ASP A 37 -2.89 0.71 11.41
N ASP A 38 -3.82 0.61 12.36
CA ASP A 38 -4.89 -0.40 12.38
C ASP A 38 -5.94 -0.16 11.29
N GLU A 39 -6.29 1.11 11.06
CA GLU A 39 -7.25 1.50 10.03
C GLU A 39 -6.71 1.20 8.63
N LEU A 40 -5.43 1.50 8.38
CA LEU A 40 -4.73 1.16 7.13
C LEU A 40 -4.84 -0.33 6.79
N VAL A 41 -4.71 -1.20 7.79
CA VAL A 41 -4.80 -2.65 7.57
C VAL A 41 -6.25 -3.11 7.42
N LEU A 42 -7.15 -2.70 8.32
CA LEU A 42 -8.51 -3.24 8.40
C LEU A 42 -9.46 -2.68 7.36
N PHE A 43 -9.40 -1.37 7.09
CA PHE A 43 -10.37 -0.68 6.24
C PHE A 43 -9.86 -0.42 4.83
N TYR A 44 -8.56 -0.59 4.58
CA TYR A 44 -7.97 -0.36 3.26
C TYR A 44 -7.28 -1.60 2.70
N LEU A 45 -6.22 -2.11 3.33
CA LEU A 45 -5.47 -3.25 2.80
C LEU A 45 -6.29 -4.55 2.74
N LYS A 46 -7.03 -4.88 3.80
CA LYS A 46 -7.84 -6.11 3.81
C LYS A 46 -8.96 -6.08 2.75
N PRO A 47 -9.78 -5.03 2.63
CA PRO A 47 -10.76 -4.93 1.55
C PRO A 47 -10.12 -4.96 0.16
N LYS A 48 -8.97 -4.30 -0.04
CA LYS A 48 -8.21 -4.35 -1.30
C LYS A 48 -7.84 -5.78 -1.69
N LEU A 49 -7.28 -6.55 -0.75
CA LEU A 49 -6.90 -7.95 -0.98
C LEU A 49 -8.10 -8.87 -1.26
N LEU A 50 -9.28 -8.51 -0.77
CA LEU A 50 -10.53 -9.25 -1.00
C LEU A 50 -11.30 -8.74 -2.23
N ASN A 51 -10.73 -7.81 -3.01
CA ASN A 51 -11.40 -7.11 -4.12
C ASN A 51 -12.75 -6.50 -3.73
N LEU A 52 -12.85 -5.99 -2.49
CA LEU A 52 -14.01 -5.27 -2.00
C LEU A 52 -13.86 -3.77 -2.29
N ARG A 53 -14.99 -3.08 -2.43
CA ARG A 53 -15.01 -1.62 -2.59
C ARG A 53 -14.35 -0.95 -1.38
N LEU A 54 -13.47 0.01 -1.66
CA LEU A 54 -12.80 0.81 -0.63
C LEU A 54 -13.68 2.01 -0.24
N PRO A 55 -13.62 2.47 1.02
CA PRO A 55 -14.13 3.79 1.37
C PRO A 55 -13.31 4.88 0.65
N PRO A 56 -13.83 6.12 0.49
CA PRO A 56 -13.10 7.21 -0.12
C PRO A 56 -11.72 7.42 0.53
N ASN A 57 -10.67 7.47 -0.29
CA ASN A 57 -9.30 7.44 0.21
C ASN A 57 -8.31 8.11 -0.74
N ARG A 58 -7.06 8.29 -0.28
CA ARG A 58 -5.95 8.87 -1.06
C ARG A 58 -4.87 7.86 -1.41
N ILE A 59 -5.20 6.56 -1.40
CA ILE A 59 -4.24 5.48 -1.62
C ILE A 59 -4.21 5.15 -3.11
N ARG A 60 -3.05 5.28 -3.75
CA ARG A 60 -2.90 5.02 -5.19
C ARG A 60 -2.34 3.63 -5.48
N ASP A 61 -2.84 2.99 -6.52
CA ASP A 61 -2.25 1.76 -7.05
C ASP A 61 -0.99 2.09 -7.87
N VAL A 62 0.19 1.69 -7.40
CA VAL A 62 1.46 2.03 -8.03
C VAL A 62 2.43 0.87 -7.96
N GLU A 63 3.15 0.62 -9.06
CA GLU A 63 4.38 -0.19 -9.05
C GLU A 63 5.52 0.58 -8.35
N LEU A 64 5.42 0.64 -7.02
CA LEU A 64 6.16 1.58 -6.19
C LEU A 64 7.67 1.47 -6.39
N TYR A 65 8.18 0.22 -6.44
CA TYR A 65 9.60 -0.07 -6.55
C TYR A 65 10.20 0.25 -7.93
N HIS A 66 9.44 0.78 -8.89
CA HIS A 66 10.02 1.35 -10.12
C HIS A 66 10.53 2.79 -9.94
N TYR A 67 10.16 3.45 -8.85
CA TYR A 67 10.44 4.87 -8.62
C TYR A 67 11.24 5.08 -7.34
N ASN A 68 12.05 6.14 -7.30
CA ASN A 68 12.58 6.64 -6.03
C ASN A 68 11.49 7.49 -5.30
N PRO A 69 11.68 7.81 -4.00
CA PRO A 69 10.67 8.54 -3.23
C PRO A 69 10.31 9.91 -3.82
N GLN A 70 11.31 10.67 -4.28
CA GLN A 70 11.11 12.00 -4.86
C GLN A 70 10.23 11.92 -6.12
N GLN A 71 10.51 10.96 -7.00
CA GLN A 71 9.72 10.73 -8.21
C GLN A 71 8.27 10.33 -7.89
N LEU A 72 8.04 9.57 -6.82
CA LEU A 72 6.69 9.23 -6.39
C LEU A 72 5.91 10.47 -5.98
N ILE A 73 6.52 11.37 -5.21
CA ILE A 73 5.85 12.58 -4.73
C ILE A 73 5.63 13.59 -5.86
N GLU A 74 6.60 13.74 -6.76
CA GLU A 74 6.44 14.59 -7.95
C GLU A 74 5.29 14.11 -8.85
N LYS A 75 5.05 12.80 -8.91
CA LYS A 75 4.03 12.21 -9.79
C LYS A 75 2.65 12.10 -9.14
N TYR A 76 2.59 11.77 -7.85
CA TYR A 76 1.34 11.42 -7.16
C TYR A 76 1.05 12.29 -5.93
N GLY A 77 1.98 13.18 -5.56
CA GLY A 77 1.82 14.01 -4.39
C GLY A 77 0.82 15.14 -4.62
N SER A 78 -0.03 15.39 -3.61
CA SER A 78 -0.89 16.57 -3.57
C SER A 78 -0.27 17.70 -2.75
N TYR A 79 -0.57 18.94 -3.11
CA TYR A 79 -0.07 20.11 -2.39
C TYR A 79 -0.55 20.13 -0.93
N GLY A 80 0.37 20.33 0.02
CA GLY A 80 0.06 20.42 1.45
C GLY A 80 -0.11 19.09 2.17
N GLU A 81 0.18 17.97 1.51
CA GLU A 81 0.30 16.65 2.13
C GLU A 81 1.75 16.38 2.56
N GLU A 82 1.89 15.66 3.68
CA GLU A 82 3.19 15.28 4.27
C GLU A 82 3.39 13.75 4.26
N GLU A 83 2.35 13.00 3.94
CA GLU A 83 2.34 11.53 3.98
C GLU A 83 1.58 11.01 2.76
N TRP A 84 2.18 10.07 2.03
CA TRP A 84 1.59 9.50 0.81
C TRP A 84 1.41 8.00 0.94
N TYR A 85 0.30 7.49 0.41
CA TYR A 85 -0.12 6.10 0.59
C TYR A 85 -0.26 5.40 -0.75
N PHE A 86 0.25 4.17 -0.83
CA PHE A 86 0.27 3.40 -2.07
C PHE A 86 -0.09 1.94 -1.82
N PHE A 87 -0.90 1.37 -2.70
CA PHE A 87 -0.96 -0.07 -2.87
C PHE A 87 0.09 -0.47 -3.90
N THR A 88 0.91 -1.46 -3.57
CA THR A 88 1.94 -1.98 -4.48
C THR A 88 2.01 -3.50 -4.32
N PRO A 89 2.28 -4.25 -5.39
CA PRO A 89 2.65 -5.65 -5.24
C PRO A 89 4.01 -5.75 -4.54
N ARG A 90 4.28 -6.91 -3.97
CA ARG A 90 5.58 -7.21 -3.36
C ARG A 90 6.20 -8.41 -4.03
N GLU A 91 7.42 -8.24 -4.53
CA GLU A 91 8.12 -9.27 -5.30
C GLU A 91 9.31 -9.85 -4.55
N LYS A 92 9.70 -11.07 -4.90
CA LYS A 92 10.91 -11.73 -4.43
C LYS A 92 12.13 -11.12 -5.08
N LYS A 93 13.22 -11.02 -4.32
CA LYS A 93 14.56 -10.72 -4.87
C LYS A 93 15.17 -11.92 -5.59
N TYR A 94 14.87 -13.13 -5.12
CA TYR A 94 15.44 -14.38 -5.64
C TYR A 94 14.34 -15.44 -5.73
N ARG A 95 14.36 -16.26 -6.79
CA ARG A 95 13.32 -17.26 -7.08
C ARG A 95 12.96 -18.16 -5.89
N ASN A 96 13.98 -18.71 -5.22
CA ASN A 96 13.82 -19.66 -4.11
C ASN A 96 13.91 -18.99 -2.72
N GLY A 97 13.73 -17.67 -2.65
CA GLY A 97 13.84 -16.91 -1.40
C GLY A 97 12.57 -16.17 -1.01
N PHE A 98 12.49 -15.77 0.25
CA PHE A 98 11.41 -14.92 0.78
C PHE A 98 11.83 -13.46 0.96
N ARG A 99 13.06 -13.12 0.55
CA ARG A 99 13.59 -11.76 0.65
C ARG A 99 12.88 -10.88 -0.37
N PRO A 100 12.20 -9.80 0.05
CA PRO A 100 11.58 -8.87 -0.90
C PRO A 100 12.61 -8.15 -1.76
N ASN A 101 12.26 -7.90 -3.03
CA ASN A 101 12.98 -6.97 -3.88
C ASN A 101 12.56 -5.54 -3.49
N ARG A 102 13.55 -4.72 -3.19
CA ARG A 102 13.38 -3.35 -2.68
C ARG A 102 14.35 -2.37 -3.35
N THR A 103 14.95 -2.78 -4.47
CA THR A 103 15.63 -1.85 -5.36
C THR A 103 14.56 -0.94 -5.95
N ALA A 104 14.78 0.38 -5.93
CA ALA A 104 13.77 1.33 -6.33
C ALA A 104 14.36 2.57 -7.00
N GLY A 105 13.99 2.80 -8.27
CA GLY A 105 14.54 3.87 -9.09
C GLY A 105 16.08 3.85 -9.11
N ASP A 106 16.68 4.96 -8.68
CA ASP A 106 18.13 5.15 -8.57
C ASP A 106 18.71 4.73 -7.20
N GLY A 107 17.96 4.01 -6.38
CA GLY A 107 18.35 3.60 -5.03
C GLY A 107 17.72 2.29 -4.55
N TYR A 108 17.58 2.17 -3.23
CA TYR A 108 16.98 0.99 -2.60
C TYR A 108 16.43 1.29 -1.20
N TRP A 109 15.37 0.58 -0.83
CA TRP A 109 14.80 0.60 0.51
C TRP A 109 15.47 -0.44 1.41
N LYS A 110 15.99 0.04 2.55
CA LYS A 110 16.63 -0.81 3.56
C LYS A 110 15.74 -0.89 4.79
N ALA A 111 15.37 -2.11 5.18
CA ALA A 111 14.69 -2.38 6.43
C ALA A 111 15.44 -1.82 7.63
N THR A 112 14.72 -1.18 8.54
CA THR A 112 15.22 -0.72 9.84
C THR A 112 14.30 -1.26 10.94
N GLY A 113 14.91 -1.70 12.05
CA GLY A 113 14.19 -2.31 13.17
C GLY A 113 13.52 -3.66 12.86
N ALA A 114 12.91 -4.23 13.89
CA ALA A 114 12.06 -5.41 13.79
C ALA A 114 10.66 -5.03 13.27
N ASP A 115 9.90 -6.03 12.84
CA ASP A 115 8.52 -5.82 12.43
C ASP A 115 7.68 -5.47 13.67
N LYS A 116 6.87 -4.42 13.58
CA LYS A 116 5.91 -4.07 14.62
C LYS A 116 4.63 -4.86 14.37
N ILE A 117 4.19 -5.62 15.37
CA ILE A 117 2.90 -6.31 15.35
C ILE A 117 1.79 -5.26 15.49
N LEU A 118 0.81 -5.30 14.59
CA LEU A 118 -0.38 -4.48 14.63
C LEU A 118 -1.53 -5.28 15.21
N ARG A 119 -2.27 -4.65 16.13
CA ARG A 119 -3.40 -5.26 16.83
C ARG A 119 -4.62 -4.38 16.70
N SER A 120 -5.79 -5.00 16.56
CA SER A 120 -7.07 -4.38 16.82
C SER A 120 -7.68 -5.12 18.01
N GLU A 121 -7.96 -4.37 19.08
CA GLU A 121 -8.28 -4.94 20.39
C GLU A 121 -7.21 -5.98 20.81
N SER A 122 -7.61 -7.24 21.04
CA SER A 122 -6.73 -8.36 21.39
C SER A 122 -6.23 -9.16 20.18
N HIS A 123 -6.75 -8.89 18.97
CA HIS A 123 -6.44 -9.66 17.77
C HIS A 123 -5.28 -9.07 17.00
N GLU A 124 -4.35 -9.93 16.60
CA GLU A 124 -3.26 -9.56 15.71
C GLU A 124 -3.78 -9.47 14.27
N ILE A 125 -3.69 -8.28 13.68
CA ILE A 125 -4.26 -8.00 12.36
C ILE A 125 -3.18 -7.94 11.28
N GLY A 126 -1.93 -7.68 11.62
CA GLY A 126 -0.87 -7.54 10.63
C GLY A 126 0.44 -7.05 11.19
N TYR A 127 1.30 -6.60 10.27
CA TYR A 127 2.67 -6.19 10.56
C TYR A 127 3.01 -4.89 9.86
N ARG A 128 3.79 -4.04 10.55
CA ARG A 128 4.40 -2.83 9.98
C ARG A 128 5.92 -2.98 9.96
N LYS A 129 6.53 -2.85 8.79
CA LYS A 129 7.99 -2.78 8.62
C LYS A 129 8.40 -1.35 8.33
N ALA A 130 9.36 -0.82 9.09
CA ALA A 130 10.00 0.45 8.76
C ALA A 130 11.19 0.25 7.81
N LEU A 131 11.33 1.18 6.87
CA LEU A 131 12.41 1.22 5.90
C LEU A 131 12.93 2.65 5.73
N VAL A 132 14.21 2.74 5.36
CA VAL A 132 14.86 3.99 4.98
C VAL A 132 15.33 3.86 3.54
N PHE A 133 15.14 4.89 2.74
CA PHE A 133 15.67 4.91 1.38
C PHE A 133 17.15 5.30 1.37
N TYR A 134 17.92 4.58 0.55
CA TYR A 134 19.31 4.89 0.25
C TYR A 134 19.44 5.18 -1.25
N LYS A 135 20.02 6.33 -1.60
CA LYS A 135 20.30 6.71 -2.98
C LYS A 135 21.59 6.04 -3.46
N GLY A 136 21.61 5.55 -4.71
CA GLY A 136 22.74 4.82 -5.27
C GLY A 136 22.69 3.30 -5.03
N LYS A 137 23.79 2.60 -5.34
CA LYS A 137 23.81 1.12 -5.35
C LYS A 137 24.28 0.53 -4.01
N PRO A 138 23.66 -0.56 -3.51
CA PRO A 138 24.19 -1.27 -2.35
C PRO A 138 25.61 -1.81 -2.60
N PRO A 139 26.46 -1.91 -1.56
CA PRO A 139 26.25 -1.45 -0.18
C PRO A 139 26.65 0.02 0.05
N LYS A 140 27.05 0.75 -1.00
CA LYS A 140 27.65 2.10 -0.94
C LYS A 140 26.62 3.23 -1.10
N GLY A 141 25.32 2.94 -0.97
CA GLY A 141 24.29 3.96 -1.09
C GLY A 141 24.36 4.98 0.05
N GLU A 142 23.93 6.20 -0.24
CA GLU A 142 23.84 7.29 0.72
C GLU A 142 22.47 7.26 1.40
N LYS A 143 22.45 7.28 2.74
CA LYS A 143 21.20 7.30 3.50
C LYS A 143 20.49 8.63 3.24
N THR A 144 19.19 8.58 2.96
CA THR A 144 18.33 9.77 2.86
C THR A 144 17.40 9.86 4.08
N ASP A 145 16.63 10.95 4.16
CA ASP A 145 15.62 11.14 5.20
C ASP A 145 14.26 10.51 4.85
N TRP A 146 14.11 9.99 3.63
CA TRP A 146 12.89 9.32 3.20
C TRP A 146 12.66 8.03 3.97
N MET A 147 11.47 7.94 4.54
CA MET A 147 10.98 6.82 5.32
C MET A 147 9.83 6.13 4.60
N MET A 148 9.73 4.82 4.82
CA MET A 148 8.57 4.04 4.41
C MET A 148 8.12 3.12 5.53
N HIS A 149 6.81 3.02 5.71
CA HIS A 149 6.17 1.92 6.43
C HIS A 149 5.47 0.98 5.44
N GLU A 150 5.94 -0.26 5.33
CA GLU A 150 5.23 -1.34 4.65
C GLU A 150 4.28 -2.02 5.63
N PHE A 151 3.00 -2.08 5.29
CA PHE A 151 1.95 -2.75 6.02
C PHE A 151 1.55 -4.05 5.32
N ARG A 152 1.43 -5.13 6.10
CA ARG A 152 1.00 -6.45 5.63
C ARG A 152 -0.08 -7.01 6.52
N LEU A 153 -1.06 -7.67 5.91
CA LEU A 153 -2.08 -8.45 6.62
C LEU A 153 -1.43 -9.72 7.19
N LYS A 154 -1.83 -10.13 8.41
CA LYS A 154 -1.26 -11.32 9.06
C LYS A 154 -1.57 -12.60 8.27
N ASP A 155 -2.86 -12.76 7.96
CA ASP A 155 -3.42 -13.92 7.26
C ASP A 155 -4.06 -13.42 5.96
N PRO A 156 -3.27 -13.13 4.91
CA PRO A 156 -3.81 -12.67 3.63
C PRO A 156 -4.60 -13.78 2.94
N PRO A 157 -5.61 -13.43 2.12
CA PRO A 157 -6.27 -14.40 1.25
C PRO A 157 -5.26 -15.04 0.29
N ALA A 158 -5.64 -16.17 -0.31
CA ALA A 158 -4.81 -16.82 -1.32
C ALA A 158 -4.49 -15.84 -2.47
N LYS A 159 -3.23 -15.84 -2.91
CA LYS A 159 -2.80 -14.99 -4.02
C LYS A 159 -3.58 -15.33 -5.29
N LEU A 160 -4.04 -14.30 -5.97
CA LEU A 160 -4.63 -14.34 -7.30
C LEU A 160 -3.55 -14.50 -8.37
N SER A 161 -2.36 -13.93 -8.15
CA SER A 161 -1.23 -14.05 -9.07
C SER A 161 -0.62 -15.46 -9.04
N GLN A 162 -0.50 -16.08 -10.22
CA GLN A 162 0.23 -17.34 -10.41
C GLN A 162 1.75 -17.15 -10.52
N ASP A 163 2.23 -15.91 -10.46
CA ASP A 163 3.65 -15.60 -10.55
C ASP A 163 4.40 -16.07 -9.30
N GLU A 164 5.32 -17.03 -9.48
CA GLU A 164 6.18 -17.56 -8.41
C GLU A 164 7.05 -16.47 -7.77
N MET A 165 7.35 -15.38 -8.49
CA MET A 165 8.12 -14.24 -8.01
C MET A 165 7.29 -13.28 -7.14
N ARG A 166 5.96 -13.37 -7.14
CA ARG A 166 5.08 -12.55 -6.28
C ARG A 166 5.09 -13.08 -4.84
N LEU A 167 5.46 -12.24 -3.87
CA LEU A 167 5.31 -12.53 -2.44
C LEU A 167 3.90 -12.23 -1.96
N ASP A 168 3.40 -11.04 -2.30
CA ASP A 168 2.11 -10.52 -1.88
C ASP A 168 1.48 -9.80 -3.10
N ASP A 169 0.20 -10.04 -3.37
CA ASP A 169 -0.50 -9.35 -4.49
C ASP A 169 -0.60 -7.85 -4.22
N TRP A 170 -0.90 -7.49 -2.96
CA TRP A 170 -0.92 -6.11 -2.50
C TRP A 170 -0.34 -5.99 -1.10
N ILE A 171 0.51 -5.00 -0.91
CA ILE A 171 0.84 -4.41 0.38
C ILE A 171 0.44 -2.93 0.37
N LEU A 172 0.30 -2.33 1.54
CA LEU A 172 0.11 -0.89 1.67
C LEU A 172 1.41 -0.25 2.14
N CYS A 173 1.85 0.79 1.45
CA CYS A 173 3.04 1.56 1.79
C CYS A 173 2.66 2.98 2.14
N LYS A 174 3.18 3.49 3.26
CA LYS A 174 3.16 4.92 3.62
C LYS A 174 4.58 5.48 3.45
N ILE A 175 4.75 6.56 2.68
CA ILE A 175 6.03 7.26 2.47
C ILE A 175 5.93 8.67 3.07
N TYR A 176 7.02 9.15 3.69
CA TYR A 176 7.19 10.50 4.22
C TYR A 176 8.67 10.83 4.44
#